data_AF-A0A971GIY7-F1
#
_entry.id   AF-A0A971GIY7-F1
#
_cell.length_a   1.000
_cell.length_b   1.000
_cell.length_c   1.000
_cell.angle_alpha   90.00
_cell.angle_beta   90.00
_cell.angle_gamma   90.00
#
_symmetry.space_group_name_H-M   'P 1'
#
loop_
_entity.id
_entity.type
_entity.pdbx_description
1 polymer ?
#
loop_
_entity_poly.entity_id
_entity_poly.type
_entity_poly.pdbx_seq_one_letter_code
_entity_poly.pdbx_strand_id
1 'polypeptide(L)'
;MQYFEYGETEIQYLSGKDRVLGKAIDRIGYIKRQIFPEPFKALVYSVVGQQISGKAAETVWNKLTAAVGDITPESIGSTELECIQTCGMSNRKSEYIKGIAEAALSGEIDFNSLNNMSD
;
A
#
# COMPACT_ATOMS: atom_id res chain seq x y z
N MET A 1 4.53 -11.40 2.79
CA MET A 1 3.29 -10.74 2.32
C MET A 1 2.12 -11.51 2.88
N GLN A 2 1.10 -10.81 3.35
CA GLN A 2 -0.15 -11.41 3.83
C GLN A 2 -1.24 -11.22 2.77
N TYR A 3 -2.39 -11.88 2.92
CA TYR A 3 -3.54 -11.72 2.04
C TYR A 3 -4.71 -11.11 2.82
N PHE A 4 -5.53 -10.32 2.13
CA PHE A 4 -6.76 -9.80 2.71
C PHE A 4 -7.70 -10.96 3.05
N GLU A 5 -8.14 -11.01 4.31
CA GLU A 5 -8.97 -12.09 4.83
C GLU A 5 -10.45 -11.71 4.67
N TYR A 6 -11.19 -12.60 4.03
CA TYR A 6 -12.65 -12.55 3.91
C TYR A 6 -13.16 -13.97 3.58
N GLY A 7 -14.45 -14.22 3.80
CA GLY A 7 -15.00 -15.57 3.68
C GLY A 7 -16.44 -15.59 3.19
N GLU A 8 -17.12 -16.69 3.52
CA GLU A 8 -18.50 -16.94 3.09
C GLU A 8 -19.47 -15.89 3.61
N THR A 9 -19.24 -15.33 4.80
CA THR A 9 -20.11 -14.31 5.40
C THR A 9 -20.19 -13.07 4.51
N GLU A 10 -19.03 -12.49 4.13
CA GLU A 10 -18.98 -11.29 3.28
C GLU A 10 -19.47 -11.60 1.86
N ILE A 11 -19.11 -12.77 1.33
CA ILE A 11 -19.51 -13.23 0.00
C ILE A 11 -21.04 -13.37 -0.10
N GLN A 12 -21.67 -14.08 0.83
CA GLN A 12 -23.11 -14.30 0.85
C GLN A 12 -23.86 -12.99 1.04
N TYR A 13 -23.36 -12.11 1.92
CA TYR A 13 -23.95 -10.80 2.12
C TYR A 13 -23.97 -9.98 0.82
N LEU A 14 -22.82 -9.82 0.17
CA LEU A 14 -22.70 -9.01 -1.05
C LEU A 14 -23.51 -9.62 -2.22
N SER A 15 -23.43 -10.94 -2.41
CA SER A 15 -24.19 -11.64 -3.47
C SER A 15 -25.71 -11.57 -3.25
N GLY A 16 -26.16 -11.59 -1.99
CA GLY A 16 -27.58 -11.45 -1.65
C GLY A 16 -28.10 -10.01 -1.76
N LYS A 17 -27.24 -9.00 -1.60
CA LYS A 17 -27.60 -7.58 -1.68
C LYS A 17 -27.66 -7.05 -3.11
N ASP A 18 -26.76 -7.50 -3.99
CA ASP A 18 -26.71 -7.05 -5.37
C ASP A 18 -26.57 -8.23 -6.33
N ARG A 19 -27.58 -8.43 -7.18
CA ARG A 19 -27.63 -9.54 -8.15
C ARG A 19 -26.55 -9.45 -9.23
N VAL A 20 -26.15 -8.24 -9.64
CA VAL A 20 -25.09 -8.04 -10.63
C VAL A 20 -23.74 -8.38 -9.98
N LEU A 21 -23.52 -7.92 -8.76
CA LEU A 21 -22.33 -8.26 -7.98
C LEU A 21 -22.24 -9.76 -7.69
N GLY A 22 -23.35 -10.40 -7.31
CA GLY A 22 -23.41 -11.85 -7.07
C GLY A 22 -23.00 -12.66 -8.29
N LYS A 23 -23.51 -12.32 -9.49
CA LYS A 23 -23.07 -12.97 -10.73
C LYS A 23 -21.57 -12.79 -11.01
N ALA A 24 -21.01 -11.64 -10.65
CA ALA A 24 -19.59 -11.39 -10.81
C ALA A 24 -18.77 -12.22 -9.81
N ILE A 25 -19.20 -12.32 -8.55
CA ILE A 25 -18.57 -13.15 -7.52
C ILE A 25 -18.61 -14.63 -7.93
N ASP A 26 -19.74 -15.14 -8.41
CA ASP A 26 -19.86 -16.54 -8.86
C ASP A 26 -18.92 -16.84 -10.04
N ARG A 27 -18.79 -15.89 -10.97
CA ARG A 27 -17.94 -16.06 -12.16
C ARG A 27 -16.45 -15.95 -11.85
N ILE A 28 -16.06 -15.01 -10.97
CA ILE A 28 -14.65 -14.71 -10.67
C ILE A 28 -14.11 -15.68 -9.61
N GLY A 29 -14.95 -16.08 -8.66
CA GLY A 29 -14.57 -16.90 -7.51
C GLY A 29 -13.75 -16.11 -6.48
N TYR A 30 -13.04 -16.85 -5.62
CA TYR A 30 -12.24 -16.28 -4.54
C TYR A 30 -11.04 -15.49 -5.08
N ILE A 31 -10.86 -14.26 -4.60
CA ILE A 31 -9.79 -13.33 -4.99
C ILE A 31 -8.72 -13.32 -3.91
N LYS A 32 -7.52 -13.78 -4.26
CA LYS A 32 -6.34 -13.64 -3.40
C LYS A 32 -5.72 -12.26 -3.58
N ARG A 33 -6.04 -11.32 -2.68
CA ARG A 33 -5.46 -9.97 -2.69
C ARG A 33 -4.32 -9.86 -1.69
N GLN A 34 -3.11 -9.59 -2.18
CA GLN A 34 -1.95 -9.33 -1.31
C GLN A 34 -2.09 -7.98 -0.59
N ILE A 35 -1.61 -7.94 0.65
CA ILE A 35 -1.60 -6.74 1.49
C ILE A 35 -0.25 -6.56 2.20
N PHE A 36 0.01 -5.30 2.56
CA PHE A 36 0.95 -4.93 3.61
C PHE A 36 0.13 -4.66 4.88
N PRO A 37 0.32 -5.43 5.97
CA PRO A 37 -0.39 -5.21 7.23
C PRO A 37 -0.08 -3.84 7.84
N GLU A 38 1.12 -3.32 7.61
CA GLU A 38 1.57 -2.04 8.15
C GLU A 38 1.07 -0.88 7.28
N PRO A 39 0.17 0.01 7.79
CA PRO A 39 -0.46 1.05 6.98
C PRO A 39 0.54 2.02 6.33
N PHE A 40 1.62 2.36 7.04
CA PHE A 40 2.70 3.19 6.50
C PHE A 40 3.32 2.56 5.25
N LYS A 41 3.74 1.29 5.35
CA LYS A 41 4.37 0.54 4.24
C LYS A 41 3.40 0.37 3.07
N ALA A 42 2.13 0.09 3.37
CA ALA A 42 1.07 0.00 2.37
C ALA A 42 0.91 1.32 1.60
N LEU A 43 0.91 2.45 2.29
CA LEU A 43 0.77 3.78 1.68
C LEU A 43 1.97 4.12 0.79
N VAL A 44 3.21 3.87 1.26
CA VAL A 44 4.42 4.07 0.45
C VAL A 44 4.37 3.19 -0.82
N TYR A 45 4.00 1.92 -0.70
CA TYR A 45 3.82 1.03 -1.85
C TYR A 45 2.76 1.55 -2.84
N SER A 46 1.66 2.09 -2.31
CA SER A 46 0.61 2.70 -3.15
C SER A 46 1.15 3.87 -3.96
N VAL A 47 1.94 4.77 -3.35
CA VAL A 47 2.58 5.90 -4.05
C VAL A 47 3.55 5.42 -5.13
N VAL A 48 4.34 4.38 -4.84
CA VAL A 48 5.23 3.75 -5.82
C VAL A 48 4.46 3.30 -7.06
N GLY A 49 3.33 2.63 -6.88
CA GLY A 49 2.52 2.06 -7.97
C GLY A 49 1.71 3.05 -8.81
N GLN A 50 1.60 4.33 -8.44
CA GLN A 50 0.73 5.27 -9.16
C GLN A 50 1.16 5.43 -10.63
N GLN A 51 0.19 5.41 -11.56
CA GLN A 51 0.40 5.67 -13.00
C GLN A 51 1.41 4.75 -13.72
N ILE A 52 1.75 3.59 -13.15
CA ILE A 52 2.64 2.60 -13.77
C ILE A 52 2.03 1.20 -13.70
N SER A 53 2.55 0.28 -14.51
CA SER A 53 2.09 -1.12 -14.47
C SER A 53 2.53 -1.82 -13.18
N GLY A 54 1.84 -2.89 -12.79
CA GLY A 54 2.21 -3.68 -11.60
C GLY A 54 3.66 -4.20 -11.66
N LYS A 55 4.12 -4.64 -12.84
CA LYS A 55 5.50 -5.10 -13.05
C LYS A 55 6.53 -3.98 -12.90
N ALA A 56 6.20 -2.77 -13.36
CA ALA A 56 7.04 -1.60 -13.16
C ALA A 56 7.08 -1.19 -11.67
N ALA A 57 5.94 -1.22 -10.99
CA ALA A 57 5.85 -0.96 -9.55
C ALA A 57 6.70 -1.93 -8.73
N GLU A 58 6.62 -3.23 -9.03
CA GLU A 58 7.44 -4.26 -8.39
C GLU A 58 8.94 -4.01 -8.58
N THR A 59 9.35 -3.60 -9.79
CA THR A 59 10.75 -3.27 -10.08
C THR A 59 11.24 -2.07 -9.25
N VAL A 60 10.45 -1.00 -9.18
CA VAL A 60 10.78 0.19 -8.38
C VAL A 60 10.77 -0.13 -6.90
N TRP A 61 9.80 -0.93 -6.44
CA TRP A 61 9.71 -1.38 -5.05
C TRP A 61 10.92 -2.19 -4.60
N ASN A 62 11.38 -3.12 -5.45
CA ASN A 62 12.57 -3.93 -5.16
C ASN A 62 13.84 -3.08 -5.08
N LYS A 63 13.96 -2.04 -5.93
CA LYS A 63 15.07 -1.08 -5.84
C LYS A 63 15.02 -0.26 -4.55
N LEU A 64 13.84 0.25 -4.19
CA LEU A 64 13.65 1.04 -2.98
C LEU A 64 13.98 0.22 -1.72
N THR A 65 13.44 -0.99 -1.62
CA THR A 65 13.72 -1.89 -0.47
C THR A 65 15.17 -2.36 -0.44
N ALA A 66 15.85 -2.52 -1.57
CA ALA A 66 17.27 -2.80 -1.60
C ALA A 66 18.12 -1.61 -1.11
N ALA A 67 17.69 -0.38 -1.39
CA ALA A 67 18.40 0.84 -0.99
C ALA A 67 18.17 1.20 0.48
N VAL A 68 16.93 1.05 0.97
CA VAL A 68 16.49 1.54 2.28
C VAL A 68 16.38 0.41 3.33
N GLY A 69 16.30 -0.85 2.89
CA GLY A 69 16.00 -1.98 3.75
C GLY A 69 14.51 -2.06 4.06
N ASP A 70 14.18 -2.24 5.34
CA ASP A 70 12.79 -2.24 5.79
C ASP A 70 12.17 -0.85 5.64
N ILE A 71 10.95 -0.80 5.09
CA ILE A 71 10.23 0.45 4.86
C ILE A 71 9.51 0.87 6.15
N THR A 72 10.11 1.79 6.89
CA THR A 72 9.59 2.40 8.11
C THR A 72 9.67 3.93 8.01
N PRO A 73 8.97 4.68 8.86
CA PRO A 73 9.13 6.13 8.93
C PRO A 73 10.59 6.56 9.08
N GLU A 74 11.36 5.89 9.93
CA GLU A 74 12.75 6.22 10.23
C GLU A 74 13.69 5.91 9.06
N SER A 75 13.52 4.77 8.40
CA SER A 75 14.38 4.39 7.27
C SER A 75 14.15 5.30 6.06
N ILE A 76 12.89 5.64 5.75
CA ILE A 76 12.56 6.60 4.70
C ILE A 76 12.96 8.03 5.12
N GLY A 77 12.71 8.41 6.37
CA GLY A 77 13.05 9.71 6.92
C GLY A 77 14.56 10.00 6.91
N SER A 78 15.40 8.99 7.07
CA SER A 78 16.86 9.09 7.02
C SER A 78 17.46 8.97 5.61
N THR A 79 16.71 8.47 4.63
CA THR A 79 17.19 8.30 3.25
C THR A 79 17.14 9.61 2.46
N GLU A 80 18.21 10.02 1.79
CA GLU A 80 18.20 11.23 0.96
C GLU A 80 17.14 11.17 -0.16
N LEU A 81 16.50 12.30 -0.46
CA LEU A 81 15.46 12.38 -1.50
C LEU A 81 15.97 11.86 -2.86
N GLU A 82 17.21 12.19 -3.21
CA GLU A 82 17.86 11.74 -4.44
C GLU A 82 18.02 10.21 -4.51
N CYS A 83 18.28 9.56 -3.36
CA CYS A 83 18.33 8.10 -3.30
C CYS A 83 16.96 7.47 -3.62
N ILE A 84 15.86 8.07 -3.13
CA ILE A 84 14.50 7.63 -3.45
C ILE A 84 14.21 7.85 -4.94
N GLN A 85 14.59 9.00 -5.51
CA GLN A 85 14.39 9.29 -6.94
C GLN A 85 15.12 8.29 -7.84
N THR A 86 16.40 7.99 -7.53
CA THR A 86 17.24 7.06 -8.31
C THR A 86 16.74 5.62 -8.30
N CYS A 87 15.84 5.25 -7.37
CA CYS A 87 15.13 3.97 -7.40
C CYS A 87 14.13 3.84 -8.58
N GLY A 88 13.92 4.90 -9.36
CA GLY A 88 13.00 4.93 -10.51
C GLY A 88 11.69 5.67 -10.21
N MET A 89 11.73 6.59 -9.25
CA MET A 89 10.59 7.41 -8.85
C MET A 89 10.64 8.77 -9.55
N SER A 90 9.47 9.37 -9.78
CA SER A 90 9.44 10.79 -10.15
C SER A 90 9.80 11.65 -8.94
N ASN A 91 10.21 12.90 -9.19
CA ASN A 91 10.46 13.86 -8.11
C ASN A 91 9.24 13.96 -7.18
N ARG A 92 8.04 14.09 -7.76
CA ARG A 92 6.79 14.24 -6.99
C ARG A 92 6.49 13.04 -6.09
N LYS A 93 6.69 11.80 -6.57
CA LYS A 93 6.50 10.60 -5.74
C LYS A 93 7.50 10.53 -4.60
N SER A 94 8.74 10.95 -4.86
CA SER A 94 9.80 10.94 -3.85
C SER A 94 9.49 11.95 -2.74
N GLU A 95 9.02 13.15 -3.10
CA GLU A 95 8.54 14.16 -2.15
C GLU A 95 7.37 13.64 -1.31
N TYR A 96 6.39 12.97 -1.91
CA TYR A 96 5.27 12.38 -1.18
C TYR A 96 5.72 11.33 -0.17
N ILE A 97 6.62 10.43 -0.58
CA ILE A 97 7.13 9.39 0.31
C ILE A 97 7.91 10.01 1.47
N LYS A 98 8.68 11.06 1.22
CA LYS A 98 9.33 11.84 2.29
C LYS A 98 8.33 12.52 3.22
N GLY A 99 7.34 13.21 2.67
CA GLY A 99 6.31 13.87 3.47
C GLY A 99 5.50 12.90 4.32
N ILE A 100 5.22 11.68 3.81
CA ILE A 100 4.57 10.61 4.57
C ILE A 100 5.43 10.19 5.77
N ALA A 101 6.75 10.03 5.58
CA ALA A 101 7.68 9.73 6.67
C ALA A 101 7.76 10.87 7.68
N GLU A 102 7.83 12.13 7.22
CA GLU A 102 7.85 13.30 8.08
C GLU A 102 6.58 13.42 8.92
N ALA A 103 5.39 13.21 8.34
CA ALA A 103 4.12 13.23 9.05
C ALA A 103 4.01 12.12 10.11
N ALA A 104 4.58 10.94 9.83
CA ALA A 104 4.66 9.87 10.82
C ALA A 104 5.64 10.21 11.96
N LEU A 105 6.82 10.73 11.64
CA LEU A 105 7.87 11.05 12.62
C LEU A 105 7.53 12.27 13.48
N SER A 106 6.80 13.24 12.94
CA SER A 106 6.33 14.42 13.68
C SER A 106 5.16 14.10 14.62
N GLY A 107 4.52 12.94 14.44
CA GLY A 107 3.28 12.58 15.14
C GLY A 107 2.04 13.30 14.60
N GLU A 108 2.14 14.00 13.47
CA GLU A 108 0.97 14.56 12.78
C GLU A 108 -0.02 13.45 12.38
N ILE A 109 0.51 12.29 11.98
CA ILE A 109 -0.29 11.09 11.68
C ILE A 109 0.27 9.91 12.46
N ASP A 110 -0.54 9.37 13.39
CA ASP A 110 -0.26 8.09 14.03
C ASP A 110 -0.84 6.94 13.18
N PHE A 111 0.02 6.32 12.36
CA PHE A 111 -0.34 5.19 11.51
C PHE A 111 -0.83 3.96 12.29
N ASN A 112 -0.47 3.80 13.57
CA ASN A 112 -0.95 2.67 14.38
C ASN A 112 -2.39 2.88 14.85
N SER A 113 -2.81 4.14 15.00
CA SER A 113 -4.17 4.48 15.43
C SER A 113 -5.22 4.28 14.32
N LEU A 114 -4.81 4.29 13.05
CA LEU A 114 -5.72 4.26 11.89
C LEU A 114 -6.71 3.09 11.94
N ASN A 115 -6.30 1.93 12.43
CA ASN A 115 -7.15 0.74 12.51
C ASN A 115 -8.33 0.89 13.49
N ASN A 116 -8.29 1.88 14.38
CA ASN A 116 -9.34 2.14 15.36
C ASN A 116 -10.18 3.37 15.02
N MET A 117 -9.87 4.05 13.92
CA MET A 117 -10.64 5.19 13.46
C MET A 117 -11.88 4.71 12.71
N SER A 118 -12.95 5.51 12.75
CA SER A 118 -14.13 5.26 11.93
C SER A 118 -13.81 5.49 10.45
N ASP A 119 -14.35 4.63 9.60
CA ASP A 119 -14.41 4.85 8.15
C ASP A 119 -15.32 6.03 7.77
#